data_AF-A0A1Y5GKP2-F1
#
_entry.id   AF-A0A1Y5GKP2-F1
#
_cell.length_a   1.000
_cell.length_b   1.000
_cell.length_c   1.000
_cell.angle_alpha   90.00
_cell.angle_beta   90.00
_cell.angle_gamma   90.00
#
_symmetry.space_group_name_H-M   'P 1'
#
loop_
_entity.id
_entity.type
_entity.pdbx_description
1 polymer ?
#
loop_
_entity_poly.entity_id
_entity_poly.type
_entity_poly.pdbx_seq_one_letter_code
_entity_poly.pdbx_strand_id
1 'polypeptide(L)' 'MNVQSEPVEIVKNGTSVAVIISSKEYKKIEALKMEIVKSRFTNIDTDDLVEGGDFFDEIDSGKYD' A
#
# COMPACT_ATOMS: atom_id res chain seq x y z
N MET A 1 10.68 -19.91 -25.10
CA MET A 1 11.64 -19.69 -23.99
C MET A 1 10.84 -19.53 -22.71
N ASN A 2 10.98 -20.44 -21.75
CA ASN A 2 10.47 -20.20 -20.39
C ASN A 2 11.46 -19.28 -19.68
N VAL A 3 11.02 -18.05 -19.39
CA VAL A 3 11.81 -17.07 -18.65
C VAL A 3 11.33 -17.12 -17.21
N GLN A 4 12.28 -17.12 -16.26
CA GLN A 4 11.98 -17.10 -14.83
C GLN A 4 11.10 -15.88 -14.49
N SER A 5 9.95 -16.12 -13.85
CA SER A 5 8.95 -15.12 -13.49
C SER A 5 8.71 -14.98 -11.99
N GLU A 6 9.19 -15.94 -11.20
CA GLU A 6 9.02 -15.93 -9.75
C GLU A 6 9.93 -14.88 -9.10
N PRO A 7 9.51 -14.29 -7.96
CA PRO A 7 10.35 -13.41 -7.15
C PRO A 7 11.65 -14.10 -6.73
N VAL A 8 12.75 -13.35 -6.74
CA VAL A 8 14.07 -13.84 -6.30
C VAL A 8 14.52 -13.06 -5.08
N GLU A 9 14.83 -13.78 -4.00
CA GLU A 9 15.38 -13.20 -2.78
C GLU A 9 16.90 -12.97 -2.90
N ILE A 10 17.37 -11.84 -2.40
CA ILE A 10 18.79 -11.53 -2.21
C ILE A 10 19.10 -11.63 -0.72
N VAL A 11 20.05 -12.52 -0.40
CA VAL A 11 20.58 -12.72 0.95
C VAL A 11 22.01 -12.23 1.03
N LYS A 12 22.32 -11.42 2.04
CA LYS A 12 23.67 -10.93 2.35
C LYS A 12 24.07 -11.37 3.75
N ASN A 13 25.16 -12.12 3.87
CA ASN A 13 25.67 -12.66 5.14
C ASN A 13 24.63 -13.47 5.94
N GLY A 14 23.77 -14.21 5.25
CA GLY A 14 22.69 -15.00 5.88
C GLY A 14 21.43 -14.21 6.23
N THR A 15 21.41 -12.89 6.00
CA THR A 15 20.22 -12.04 6.22
C THR A 15 19.58 -11.66 4.89
N SER A 16 18.25 -11.82 4.80
CA SER A 16 17.47 -11.33 3.66
C SER A 16 17.51 -9.81 3.59
N VAL A 17 17.84 -9.25 2.42
CA VAL A 17 18.00 -7.80 2.25
C VAL A 17 17.16 -7.22 1.12
N ALA A 18 16.74 -8.02 0.15
CA ALA A 18 15.88 -7.56 -0.94
C ALA A 18 15.14 -8.71 -1.62
N VAL A 19 14.06 -8.38 -2.31
CA VAL A 19 13.38 -9.29 -3.26
C VAL A 19 13.29 -8.58 -4.60
N ILE A 20 13.74 -9.25 -5.66
CA ILE A 20 13.65 -8.77 -7.04
C ILE A 20 12.43 -9.42 -7.70
N ILE A 21 11.61 -8.60 -8.34
CA ILE A 21 10.51 -9.01 -9.20
C ILE A 21 10.60 -8.30 -10.55
N SER A 22 9.92 -8.83 -11.56
CA SER A 22 9.84 -8.14 -12.85
C SER A 22 9.11 -6.80 -12.72
N SER A 23 9.47 -5.83 -13.56
CA SER A 23 8.78 -4.53 -13.60
C SER A 23 7.29 -4.66 -13.96
N LYS A 24 6.93 -5.68 -14.75
CA LYS A 24 5.54 -6.01 -15.07
C LYS A 24 4.78 -6.44 -13.81
N GLU A 25 5.38 -7.30 -12.99
CA GLU A 25 4.74 -7.78 -11.77
C GLU A 25 4.62 -6.68 -10.71
N TYR A 26 5.68 -5.87 -10.55
CA TYR A 26 5.64 -4.69 -9.69
C TYR A 26 4.46 -3.77 -10.04
N LYS A 27 4.27 -3.44 -11.33
CA LYS A 27 3.16 -2.58 -11.77
C LYS A 27 1.78 -3.17 -11.48
N LYS A 28 1.61 -4.49 -11.57
CA LYS A 28 0.35 -5.13 -11.19
C LYS A 28 0.08 -5.01 -9.70
N ILE A 29 1.11 -5.23 -8.87
CA ILE A 29 1.00 -5.08 -7.42
C ILE A 29 0.60 -3.64 -7.07
N GLU A 30 1.23 -2.63 -7.69
CA GLU A 30 0.86 -1.23 -7.49
C GLU A 30 -0.58 -0.93 -7.91
N ALA A 31 -1.04 -1.49 -9.03
CA ALA A 31 -2.43 -1.36 -9.44
C ALA A 31 -3.40 -2.01 -8.43
N LEU A 32 -3.08 -3.20 -7.92
CA LEU A 32 -3.89 -3.88 -6.91
C LEU A 32 -3.94 -3.10 -5.59
N LYS A 33 -2.82 -2.50 -5.15
CA LYS A 33 -2.81 -1.60 -3.98
C LYS A 33 -3.77 -0.43 -4.19
N MET A 34 -3.77 0.18 -5.37
CA MET A 34 -4.68 1.27 -5.70
C MET A 34 -6.15 0.84 -5.71
N GLU A 35 -6.47 -0.35 -6.23
CA GLU A 35 -7.84 -0.88 -6.18
C GLU A 35 -8.32 -1.13 -4.75
N ILE A 36 -7.42 -1.58 -3.85
CA ILE A 36 -7.73 -1.69 -2.40
C ILE A 36 -7.98 -0.31 -1.78
N VAL A 37 -7.20 0.71 -2.16
CA VAL A 37 -7.46 2.07 -1.68
C VAL A 37 -8.84 2.49 -2.13
N LYS A 38 -9.16 2.42 -3.43
CA LYS A 38 -10.48 2.79 -3.96
C LYS A 38 -11.62 2.05 -3.30
N SER A 39 -11.49 0.75 -3.04
CA SER A 39 -12.56 -0.05 -2.42
C SER A 39 -12.92 0.42 -1.01
N ARG A 40 -11.99 1.04 -0.27
CA ARG A 40 -12.29 1.66 1.03
C ARG A 40 -13.21 2.88 0.92
N PHE A 41 -13.28 3.52 -0.25
CA PHE A 41 -14.07 4.72 -0.49
C PHE A 41 -15.31 4.46 -1.36
N THR A 42 -15.67 3.19 -1.64
CA THR A 42 -16.84 2.88 -2.50
C THR A 42 -18.18 3.08 -1.83
N ASN A 43 -18.23 3.14 -0.50
CA ASN A 43 -19.44 3.28 0.29
C ASN A 43 -19.23 4.39 1.32
N ILE A 44 -19.18 5.63 0.85
CA ILE A 44 -19.06 6.84 1.66
C ILE A 44 -20.33 7.65 1.52
N ASP A 45 -20.87 8.07 2.64
CA ASP A 45 -21.94 9.07 2.71
C ASP A 45 -21.50 10.30 3.51
N THR A 46 -22.45 11.17 3.84
CA THR A 46 -22.18 12.42 4.55
C THR A 46 -21.72 12.21 5.99
N ASP A 47 -22.09 11.09 6.61
CA ASP A 47 -21.77 10.79 8.01
C ASP A 47 -20.35 10.23 8.16
N ASP A 48 -19.74 9.79 7.05
CA ASP A 48 -18.32 9.39 6.98
C ASP A 48 -17.37 10.59 6.79
N LEU A 49 -17.90 11.78 6.53
CA LEU A 49 -17.11 12.99 6.32
C LEU A 49 -16.81 13.68 7.65
N VAL A 50 -15.63 14.30 7.71
CA VAL A 50 -15.19 15.15 8.81
C VAL A 50 -14.74 16.48 8.23
N GLU A 51 -15.05 17.58 8.93
CA GLU A 51 -14.53 18.90 8.55
C GLU A 51 -13.02 18.92 8.69
N GLY A 52 -12.35 19.56 7.74
CA GLY A 52 -10.89 19.52 7.66
C GLY A 52 -10.21 20.07 8.91
N GLY A 53 -10.78 21.11 9.53
CA GLY A 53 -10.27 21.67 10.78
C GLY A 53 -10.32 20.67 11.94
N ASP A 54 -11.50 20.09 12.16
CA ASP A 54 -11.72 19.10 13.22
C ASP A 54 -10.81 17.87 13.04
N PHE A 55 -10.60 17.43 11.80
CA PHE A 55 -9.68 16.34 11.50
C PHE A 55 -8.24 16.61 11.95
N PHE A 56 -7.71 17.81 11.68
CA PHE A 56 -6.34 18.16 12.09
C PHE A 56 -6.23 18.37 13.60
N ASP A 57 -7.24 18.96 14.24
CA ASP A 57 -7.28 19.09 15.70
C ASP A 57 -7.26 17.70 16.38
N GLU A 58 -7.95 16.72 15.81
CA GLU A 58 -7.94 15.34 16.32
C GLU A 58 -6.57 14.65 16.13
N ILE A 59 -5.89 14.87 15.00
CA ILE A 59 -4.52 14.39 14.80
C ILE A 59 -3.59 14.99 15.84
N ASP A 60 -3.61 16.31 16.03
CA ASP A 60 -2.72 17.01 16.95
C ASP A 60 -2.99 16.62 18.42
N SER A 61 -4.20 16.16 18.72
CA SER A 61 -4.57 15.63 20.04
C SER A 61 -4.00 14.23 20.33
N GLY A 62 -3.43 13.55 19.33
CA GLY A 62 -2.93 12.17 19.43
C GLY A 62 -4.03 11.11 19.39
N LYS A 63 -5.23 11.44 18.89
CA LYS A 63 -6.38 10.51 18.83
C LYS A 63 -6.10 9.24 18.02
N TYR A 64 -5.15 9.30 17.09
CA TYR A 64 -4.83 8.24 16.12
C TYR A 64 -3.44 7.61 16.32
N ASP A 65 -2.73 7.97 17.39
CA ASP A 65 -1.40 7.43 17.74
C ASP A 65 -1.46 6.07 18.47
#